data_AF-A0A965ADL0-F1
#
_entry.id   AF-A0A965ADL0-F1
#
_cell.length_a   1.000
_cell.length_b   1.000
_cell.length_c   1.000
_cell.angle_alpha   90.00
_cell.angle_beta   90.00
_cell.angle_gamma   90.00
#
_symmetry.space_group_name_H-M   'P 1'
#
loop_
_entity.id
_entity.type
_entity.pdbx_description
1 polymer ?
#
loop_
_entity_poly.entity_id
_entity_poly.type
_entity_poly.pdbx_seq_one_letter_code
_entity_poly.pdbx_strand_id
1 'polypeptide(L)' 'MNWYIAKIVFCIVTEVKTSNHQFDEHLRLITAESKEEAVLKARVLGLKEENHFYNKNNQAVKWEFVNVLEVHRIEELND' A
#
# COMPACT_ATOMS: atom_id res chain seq x y z
N MET A 1 14.04 14.82 10.55
CA MET A 1 13.57 13.53 10.02
C MET A 1 12.78 12.75 11.06
N ASN A 2 11.51 12.44 10.76
CA ASN A 2 10.56 11.74 11.62
C ASN A 2 10.16 10.39 10.98
N TRP A 3 9.78 9.42 11.82
CA TRP A 3 9.16 8.17 11.37
C TRP A 3 7.64 8.30 11.36
N TYR A 4 7.03 7.77 10.31
CA TYR A 4 5.58 7.64 10.15
C TYR A 4 5.24 6.21 9.79
N ILE A 5 4.06 5.77 10.20
CA ILE A 5 3.42 4.57 9.66
C ILE A 5 2.30 4.99 8.71
N ALA A 6 2.32 4.46 7.50
CA ALA A 6 1.30 4.68 6.49
C ALA A 6 0.56 3.36 6.21
N LYS A 7 -0.77 3.42 6.12
CA LYS A 7 -1.60 2.32 5.64
C LYS A 7 -1.93 2.55 4.18
N ILE A 8 -1.38 1.70 3.32
CA ILE A 8 -1.56 1.72 1.87
C ILE A 8 -2.54 0.61 1.49
N VAL A 9 -3.56 0.94 0.71
CA VAL A 9 -4.61 0.00 0.30
C VAL A 9 -4.46 -0.32 -1.18
N PHE A 10 -4.52 -1.62 -1.49
CA PHE A 10 -4.53 -2.14 -2.85
C PHE A 10 -5.81 -2.92 -3.10
N CYS A 11 -6.31 -2.86 -4.33
CA CYS A 11 -7.35 -3.75 -4.83
C CYS A 11 -6.68 -4.93 -5.52
N ILE A 12 -7.09 -6.14 -5.18
CA ILE A 12 -6.64 -7.36 -5.85
C ILE A 12 -7.62 -7.65 -6.99
N VAL A 13 -7.16 -7.49 -8.22
CA VAL A 13 -7.94 -7.76 -9.44
C VAL A 13 -7.48 -9.10 -10.03
N THR A 14 -8.43 -9.99 -10.30
CA THR A 14 -8.19 -11.28 -10.96
C THR A 14 -8.94 -11.35 -12.29
N GLU A 15 -8.40 -12.08 -13.28
CA GLU A 15 -9.09 -12.31 -14.56
C GLU A 15 -10.45 -12.99 -14.41
N VAL A 16 -10.60 -13.84 -13.39
CA VAL A 16 -11.89 -14.42 -13.07
C VAL A 16 -12.74 -13.34 -12.41
N LYS A 17 -13.87 -12.99 -13.04
CA LYS A 17 -14.88 -12.12 -12.43
C LYS A 17 -15.46 -12.80 -11.19
N THR A 18 -14.83 -12.60 -10.04
CA THR A 18 -15.46 -12.86 -8.75
C THR A 18 -16.38 -11.68 -8.43
N SER A 19 -17.57 -11.96 -7.90
CA SER A 19 -18.55 -10.91 -7.55
C SER A 19 -18.07 -9.95 -6.46
N ASN A 20 -16.98 -10.29 -5.75
CA ASN A 20 -16.46 -9.55 -4.63
C ASN A 20 -15.07 -9.01 -4.95
N HIS A 21 -14.89 -7.70 -4.76
CA HIS A 21 -13.58 -7.07 -4.75
C HIS A 21 -12.82 -7.47 -3.49
N GLN A 22 -11.55 -7.83 -3.64
CA GLN A 22 -10.66 -8.12 -2.51
C GLN A 22 -9.69 -6.95 -2.34
N PHE A 23 -9.42 -6.58 -1.10
CA PHE A 23 -8.49 -5.51 -0.77
C PHE A 23 -7.40 -6.02 0.15
N ASP A 24 -6.21 -5.47 -0.02
CA ASP A 24 -5.03 -5.76 0.78
C ASP A 24 -4.53 -4.46 1.42
N GLU A 25 -4.24 -4.50 2.71
CA GLU A 25 -3.78 -3.36 3.49
C GLU A 25 -2.33 -3.57 3.92
N HIS A 26 -1.45 -2.68 3.46
CA HIS A 26 -0.03 -2.72 3.75
C HIS A 26 0.35 -1.60 4.70
N LEU A 27 0.93 -1.96 5.84
CA LEU A 27 1.59 -1.00 6.72
C LEU A 27 3.03 -0.78 6.25
N ARG A 28 3.42 0.49 6.12
CA ARG A 28 4.74 0.90 5.67
C ARG A 28 5.33 1.96 6.60
N LEU A 29 6.59 1.76 6.98
CA LEU A 29 7.38 2.79 7.65
C LEU A 29 7.90 3.80 6.62
N ILE A 30 7.71 5.08 6.90
CA ILE A 30 8.09 6.18 6.02
C ILE A 30 8.89 7.21 6.84
N THR A 31 10.11 7.52 6.39
CA THR A 31 10.88 8.66 6.91
C THR A 31 10.55 9.93 6.14
N ALA A 32 10.16 10.99 6.84
CA ALA A 32 9.89 12.30 6.22
C ALA A 32 10.11 13.44 7.22
N GLU A 33 10.27 14.67 6.73
CA GLU A 33 10.37 15.87 7.57
C GLU A 33 8.99 16.32 8.06
N SER A 34 7.94 16.14 7.26
CA SER A 34 6.56 16.49 7.63
C SER A 34 5.55 15.40 7.30
N LYS A 35 4.32 15.54 7.82
CA LYS A 35 3.21 14.61 7.53
C LYS A 35 2.80 14.66 6.06
N GLU A 36 2.81 15.84 5.46
CA GLU A 36 2.48 16.05 4.05
C GLU A 36 3.49 15.35 3.15
N GLU A 37 4.78 15.45 3.48
CA GLU A 37 5.83 14.72 2.77
C GLU A 37 5.69 13.20 2.98
N ALA A 38 5.36 12.73 4.18
CA ALA A 38 5.10 11.31 4.46
C ALA A 38 3.94 10.77 3.62
N VAL A 39 2.84 11.52 3.50
CA VAL A 39 1.69 11.17 2.65
C VAL A 39 2.11 11.09 1.18
N LEU A 40 2.89 12.06 0.69
CA LEU A 40 3.38 12.04 -0.69
C LEU A 40 4.28 10.83 -0.94
N LYS A 41 5.23 10.54 -0.05
CA LYS A 41 6.12 9.37 -0.13
C LYS A 41 5.33 8.06 -0.10
N ALA A 42 4.33 7.94 0.77
CA ALA A 42 3.46 6.76 0.85
C ALA A 42 2.65 6.56 -0.44
N ARG A 43 2.14 7.63 -1.06
CA ARG A 43 1.46 7.55 -2.37
C ARG A 43 2.40 7.08 -3.48
N VAL A 44 3.60 7.67 -3.54
CA VAL A 44 4.62 7.26 -4.52
C VAL A 44 5.03 5.80 -4.31
N LEU A 45 5.12 5.34 -3.06
CA LEU A 45 5.40 3.95 -2.74
C LEU A 45 4.27 3.03 -3.20
N GLY A 46 3.01 3.38 -2.90
CA GLY A 46 1.84 2.61 -3.35
C GLY A 46 1.80 2.42 -4.86
N LEU A 47 2.03 3.49 -5.64
CA LEU A 47 2.13 3.42 -7.11
C LEU A 47 3.29 2.55 -7.60
N LYS A 48 4.42 2.53 -6.88
CA LYS A 48 5.60 1.71 -7.24
C LYS A 48 5.44 0.24 -6.90
N GLU A 49 4.64 -0.08 -5.89
CA GLU A 49 4.40 -1.43 -5.41
C GLU A 49 3.21 -2.11 -6.11
N GLU A 50 2.53 -1.42 -7.03
CA GLU A 50 1.61 -2.08 -7.96
C GLU A 50 2.31 -3.26 -8.64
N ASN A 51 1.60 -4.38 -8.74
CA ASN A 51 2.22 -5.62 -9.19
C ASN A 51 1.26 -6.43 -10.06
N HIS A 52 1.82 -7.22 -10.96
CA HIS A 52 1.09 -8.09 -11.87
C HIS A 52 1.87 -9.40 -12.04
N PHE A 53 1.22 -10.51 -11.70
CA PHE A 53 1.81 -11.84 -11.89
C PHE A 53 0.74 -12.90 -12.18
N TYR A 54 1.19 -14.06 -12.62
CA TYR A 54 0.35 -15.24 -12.79
C TYR A 54 0.41 -16.12 -11.54
N ASN A 55 -0.74 -16.45 -10.97
CA ASN A 55 -0.81 -17.35 -9.84
C ASN A 55 -0.52 -18.82 -10.25
N LYS A 56 -0.52 -19.74 -9.29
CA LYS A 56 -0.29 -21.19 -9.53
C LYS A 56 -1.28 -21.86 -10.50
N ASN A 57 -2.43 -21.22 -10.75
CA ASN A 57 -3.46 -21.68 -11.68
C ASN A 57 -3.34 -20.99 -13.05
N ASN A 58 -2.24 -20.28 -13.32
CA ASN A 58 -2.01 -19.50 -14.54
C ASN A 58 -3.05 -18.40 -14.78
N GLN A 59 -3.61 -17.82 -13.71
CA GLN A 59 -4.54 -16.69 -13.78
C GLN A 59 -3.80 -15.41 -13.46
N ALA A 60 -4.04 -14.34 -14.23
CA ALA A 60 -3.45 -13.05 -13.91
C ALA A 60 -4.07 -12.46 -12.64
N VAL A 61 -3.21 -12.01 -11.74
CA VAL A 61 -3.56 -11.31 -10.50
C VAL A 61 -2.80 -9.99 -10.47
N LYS A 62 -3.52 -8.91 -10.17
CA LYS A 62 -2.97 -7.55 -10.08
C LYS A 62 -3.25 -6.94 -8.72
N TRP A 63 -2.25 -6.29 -8.16
CA TRP A 63 -2.42 -5.34 -7.06
C TRP A 63 -2.44 -3.96 -7.68
N GLU A 64 -3.60 -3.32 -7.63
CA GLU A 64 -3.79 -1.95 -8.12
C GLU A 64 -3.87 -1.02 -6.91
N PHE A 65 -3.05 0.04 -6.93
CA PHE A 65 -3.02 0.99 -5.83
C PHE A 65 -4.35 1.75 -5.77
N VAL A 66 -4.97 1.76 -4.59
CA VAL A 66 -6.23 2.47 -4.37
C VAL A 66 -5.94 3.81 -3.72
N ASN A 67 -5.35 3.79 -2.52
CA ASN A 67 -5.09 5.00 -1.76
C ASN A 67 -4.14 4.77 -0.58
N VAL A 68 -3.71 5.87 0.04
CA VAL A 68 -3.18 5.87 1.40
C VAL A 68 -4.34 6.26 2.33
N LEU A 69 -4.75 5.36 3.22
CA LEU A 69 -5.91 5.56 4.09
C LEU A 69 -5.56 6.44 5.29
N GLU A 70 -4.41 6.20 5.89
CA GLU A 70 -3.94 6.92 7.07
C GLU A 70 -2.42 7.01 7.10
N VAL A 71 -1.92 8.10 7.72
CA VAL A 71 -0.51 8.34 8.00
C VAL A 71 -0.41 8.95 9.39
N HIS A 72 0.30 8.26 10.28
CA HIS A 72 0.50 8.67 11.66
C HIS A 72 1.99 8.76 11.97
N ARG A 73 2.39 9.80 12.71
CA ARG A 73 3.77 9.92 13.21
C ARG A 73 3.95 8.89 14.32
N ILE A 74 5.08 8.21 14.32
CA ILE A 74 5.48 7.33 15.42
C ILE A 74 6.20 8.21 16.44
N GLU A 75 5.65 8.30 17.65
CA GLU A 75 6.23 9.10 18.73
C GLU A 75 7.44 8.40 19.35
N GLU A 76 7.36 7.07 19.48
CA GLU A 76 8.42 6.24 20.03
C GLU A 76 8.46 4.89 19.29
N LEU A 77 9.66 4.45 18.91
CA LEU A 77 9.90 3.14 18.31
C LEU A 77 10.83 2.39 19.27
N ASN A 78 10.28 1.44 20.02
CA ASN A 78 11.01 0.66 21.01
C ASN A 78 11.47 -0.67 20.40
N ASP A 79 12.68 -1.12 20.77
CA ASP A 79 13.27 -2.40 20.40
C ASP A 79 12.67 -3.59 21.19
#